data_AF-W2YU08-F1
#
_entry.id   AF-W2YU08-F1
#
_cell.length_a   1.000
_cell.length_b   1.000
_cell.length_c   1.000
_cell.angle_alpha   90.00
_cell.angle_beta   90.00
_cell.angle_gamma   90.00
#
_symmetry.space_group_name_H-M   'P 1'
#
loop_
_entity.id
_entity.type
_entity.pdbx_description
1 polymer ?
#
loop_
_entity_poly.entity_id
_entity_poly.type
_entity_poly.pdbx_seq_one_letter_code
_entity_poly.pdbx_strand_id
1 'polypeptide(L)' 'MLLGVDGIADFRYNQALSRWELLVNWTGLQPIEASWDPLTGLMAQVPDKVRSYAQTVDNEDFVSAVGQP' A
#
# COMPACT_ATOMS: atom_id res chain seq x y z
N MET A 1 -5.20 0.90 18.75
CA MET A 1 -5.02 -0.49 18.27
C MET A 1 -4.45 -0.40 16.88
N LEU A 2 -3.27 -0.99 16.61
CA LEU A 2 -2.80 -1.19 15.24
C LEU A 2 -3.59 -2.37 14.67
N LEU A 3 -4.40 -2.12 13.64
CA LEU A 3 -5.06 -3.19 12.89
C LEU A 3 -3.99 -3.87 12.04
N GLY A 4 -4.02 -5.21 12.00
CA GLY A 4 -3.14 -5.96 11.10
C GLY A 4 -3.48 -5.64 9.64
N VAL A 5 -2.46 -5.52 8.80
CA VAL A 5 -2.66 -5.46 7.35
C VAL A 5 -2.91 -6.87 6.84
N ASP A 6 -4.09 -7.14 6.32
CA ASP A 6 -4.44 -8.42 5.70
C ASP A 6 -3.78 -8.54 4.32
N GLY A 7 -3.97 -7.51 3.49
CA GLY A 7 -3.39 -7.43 2.16
C GLY A 7 -3.55 -6.06 1.51
N ILE A 8 -2.93 -5.91 0.35
CA ILE A 8 -3.07 -4.73 -0.51
C ILE A 8 -3.97 -5.12 -1.67
N ALA A 9 -5.03 -4.34 -1.87
CA ALA A 9 -6.02 -4.58 -2.90
C ALA A 9 -5.78 -3.74 -4.16
N ASP A 10 -5.22 -2.55 -4.01
CA ASP A 10 -5.04 -1.60 -5.11
C ASP A 10 -3.95 -0.55 -4.78
N PHE A 11 -3.52 0.21 -5.78
CA PHE A 11 -2.57 1.32 -5.65
C PHE A 11 -2.99 2.49 -6.53
N ARG A 12 -2.70 3.71 -6.07
CA ARG A 12 -2.93 4.93 -6.86
C ARG A 12 -1.90 6.00 -6.52
N TYR A 13 -1.62 6.86 -7.51
CA TYR A 13 -0.90 8.09 -7.25
C TYR A 13 -1.88 9.22 -6.95
N ASN A 14 -1.84 9.74 -5.74
CA ASN A 14 -2.65 10.88 -5.35
C ASN A 14 -1.93 12.17 -5.79
N GLN A 15 -2.37 12.73 -6.92
CA GLN A 15 -1.77 13.95 -7.49
C GLN A 15 -1.95 15.18 -6.59
N ALA A 16 -3.01 15.26 -5.78
CA ALA A 16 -3.25 16.39 -4.89
C ALA A 16 -2.27 16.42 -3.71
N LEU A 17 -1.85 15.24 -3.23
CA LEU A 17 -0.89 15.07 -2.15
C LEU A 17 0.52 14.70 -2.63
N SER A 18 0.71 14.59 -3.95
CA SER A 18 1.94 14.13 -4.62
C SER A 18 2.57 12.89 -3.98
N ARG A 19 1.74 11.88 -3.66
CA ARG A 19 2.20 10.66 -2.98
C ARG A 19 1.48 9.41 -3.48
N TRP A 20 2.14 8.27 -3.35
CA TRP A 20 1.52 6.96 -3.55
C TRP A 20 0.65 6.58 -2.35
N GLU A 21 -0.54 6.06 -2.65
CA GLU A 21 -1.46 5.50 -1.68
C GLU A 21 -1.83 4.08 -2.10
N LEU A 22 -2.01 3.20 -1.13
CA LEU A 22 -2.40 1.81 -1.36
C LEU A 22 -3.71 1.54 -0.64
N LEU A 23 -4.58 0.78 -1.29
CA LEU A 23 -5.82 0.33 -0.69
C LEU A 23 -5.52 -0.91 0.17
N VAL A 24 -5.71 -0.76 1.48
CA VAL A 24 -5.35 -1.77 2.47
C VAL A 24 -6.60 -2.46 2.99
N ASN A 25 -6.63 -3.78 2.87
CA ASN A 25 -7.56 -4.63 3.59
C ASN A 25 -7.02 -4.88 4.99
N TRP A 26 -7.86 -4.73 6.00
CA TRP A 26 -7.48 -4.90 7.40
C TRP A 26 -7.88 -6.29 7.91
N THR A 27 -7.01 -6.88 8.72
CA THR A 27 -7.25 -8.21 9.30
C THR A 27 -8.49 -8.19 10.17
N GLY A 28 -9.44 -9.08 9.87
CA GLY A 28 -10.70 -9.19 10.59
C GLY A 28 -11.76 -8.17 10.20
N LEU A 29 -11.50 -7.29 9.24
CA LEU A 29 -12.49 -6.37 8.68
C LEU A 29 -12.96 -6.81 7.30
N GLN A 30 -14.12 -6.31 6.89
CA GLN A 30 -14.66 -6.56 5.56
C GLN A 30 -13.95 -5.68 4.51
N PRO A 31 -13.92 -6.07 3.22
CA PRO A 31 -13.28 -5.27 2.16
C PRO A 31 -13.85 -3.85 2.01
N ILE A 32 -15.10 -3.61 2.42
CA ILE A 32 -15.70 -2.27 2.42
C ILE A 32 -15.04 -1.31 3.44
N GLU A 33 -14.37 -1.87 4.45
CA GLU A 33 -13.60 -1.13 5.46
C GLU A 33 -12.17 -0.86 4.99
N ALA A 34 -11.82 -1.21 3.75
CA ALA A 34 -10.50 -0.93 3.21
C ALA A 34 -10.26 0.58 3.11
N SER A 35 -9.04 1.00 3.45
CA SER A 35 -8.66 2.41 3.45
C SER A 35 -7.46 2.66 2.56
N TRP A 36 -7.41 3.85 1.96
CA TRP A 36 -6.25 4.35 1.24
C TRP A 36 -5.23 4.90 2.23
N ASP A 37 -4.11 4.21 2.37
CA ASP A 37 -3.03 4.59 3.27
C ASP A 37 -1.76 4.98 2.49
N PRO A 38 -0.97 5.98 2.95
CA PRO A 38 0.23 6.41 2.28
C PRO A 38 1.30 5.30 2.22
N LEU A 39 1.96 5.19 1.07
CA LEU A 39 3.06 4.24 0.84
C LEU A 39 4.12 4.29 1.93
N THR A 40 4.53 5.49 2.35
CA THR A 40 5.55 5.68 3.39
C THR A 40 5.14 5.09 4.73
N GLY A 41 3.86 5.25 5.12
CA GLY A 41 3.33 4.66 6.34
C GLY A 41 3.26 3.14 6.27
N LEU A 42 2.91 2.59 5.10
CA LEU A 42 2.85 1.15 4.90
C LEU A 42 4.23 0.51 4.78
N MET A 43 5.21 1.21 4.22
CA MET A 43 6.61 0.77 4.20
C MET A 43 7.22 0.71 5.60
N ALA A 44 6.82 1.61 6.50
CA ALA A 44 7.27 1.56 7.89
C ALA A 44 6.64 0.40 8.69
N GLN A 45 5.42 -0.01 8.34
CA GLN A 45 4.66 -1.01 9.09
C GLN A 45 4.80 -2.44 8.52
N VAL A 46 4.70 -2.59 7.20
CA VAL A 46 4.63 -3.89 6.50
C VAL A 46 5.40 -3.87 5.15
N PRO A 47 6.71 -3.54 5.15
CA PRO A 47 7.48 -3.38 3.92
C PRO A 47 7.48 -4.63 3.03
N ASP A 48 7.49 -5.82 3.61
CA ASP A 48 7.48 -7.09 2.87
C ASP A 48 6.19 -7.27 2.05
N LYS A 49 5.04 -6.91 2.62
CA LYS A 49 3.75 -7.00 1.90
C LYS A 49 3.70 -6.00 0.75
N VAL A 50 4.19 -4.78 0.97
CA VAL A 50 4.20 -3.75 -0.07
C VAL A 50 5.14 -4.14 -1.21
N ARG A 51 6.34 -4.64 -0.90
CA ARG A 51 7.30 -5.11 -1.92
C ARG A 51 6.76 -6.32 -2.69
N SER A 52 6.14 -7.27 -2.00
CA SER A 52 5.51 -8.41 -2.66
C SER A 52 4.39 -7.96 -3.59
N TYR A 53 3.56 -7.00 -3.19
CA TYR A 53 2.52 -6.44 -4.05
C TYR A 53 3.10 -5.72 -5.27
N ALA A 54 4.16 -4.92 -5.07
CA ALA A 54 4.84 -4.23 -6.16
C ALA A 54 5.38 -5.19 -7.23
N GLN A 55 5.84 -6.38 -6.84
CA GLN A 55 6.29 -7.41 -7.79
C GLN A 55 5.15 -8.04 -8.61
N THR A 56 3.89 -7.89 -8.18
CA THR A 56 2.72 -8.43 -8.91
C THR A 56 2.12 -7.44 -9.91
N VAL A 57 2.50 -6.17 -9.83
CA VAL A 57 1.96 -5.11 -10.68
C VAL A 57 3.00 -4.66 -11.70
N ASP A 58 2.57 -4.44 -12.93
CA ASP A 58 3.43 -3.95 -14.01
C ASP A 58 3.36 -2.41 -14.05
N ASN A 59 3.95 -1.75 -13.04
CA ASN A 59 4.00 -0.30 -12.95
C ASN A 59 5.38 0.17 -12.45
N GLU A 60 6.20 0.64 -13.39
CA GLU A 60 7.60 1.02 -13.10
C GLU A 60 7.72 2.18 -12.11
N ASP A 61 6.85 3.19 -12.20
CA ASP A 61 6.87 4.34 -11.28
C ASP A 61 6.57 3.92 -9.84
N PHE A 62 5.57 3.05 -9.65
CA PHE A 62 5.21 2.52 -8.34
C PHE A 62 6.29 1.59 -7.79
N VAL A 63 6.80 0.67 -8.62
CA VAL A 63 7.91 -0.23 -8.23
C VAL A 63 9.15 0.58 -7.84
N SER A 64 9.46 1.64 -8.58
CA SER A 64 10.56 2.55 -8.24
C SER A 64 10.30 3.25 -6.90
N ALA A 65 9.09 3.71 -6.62
CA ALA A 65 8.76 4.36 -5.36
C ALA A 65 8.83 3.41 -4.16
N VAL A 66 8.49 2.14 -4.34
CA VAL A 66 8.61 1.07 -3.33
C VAL A 66 10.08 0.73 -3.05
N GLY A 67 10.94 0.83 -4.05
CA GLY A 67 12.38 0.55 -3.94
C GLY A 67 13.23 1.68 -3.34
N GLN A 68 12.64 2.86 -3.11
CA GLN A 68 13.37 3.98 -2.51
C GLN A 68 13.60 3.74 -1.00
N PRO A 69 14.83 3.99 -0.49
CA PRO A 69 15.18 3.81 0.91
C PRO A 69 14.53 4.85 1.84
#